data_AF-A0AAW5Q8Y9-F1
#
_entry.id   AF-A0AAW5Q8Y9-F1
#
_cell.length_a   1.000
_cell.length_b   1.000
_cell.length_c   1.000
_cell.angle_alpha   90.00
_cell.angle_beta   90.00
_cell.angle_gamma   90.00
#
_symmetry.space_group_name_H-M   'P 1'
#
loop_
_entity.id
_entity.type
_entity.pdbx_description
1 polymer ?
#
loop_
_entity_poly.entity_id
_entity_poly.type
_entity_poly.pdbx_seq_one_letter_code
_entity_poly.pdbx_strand_id
1 'polypeptide(L)'
;MDMLLAVVWAQDGPVEPAGAQELRGRIAEAVTGPLAALGVDEVVVNVRDEQVAGAMIDVRVTELPVLAVVRTRVPVASATACAELLAALGALGPVSAWSVTASEPLPAPAPGPDGRCAGMANIAFLRRPGRIGREEWLRVWLEEHTRVAIDTQSTTSYTQHVVVRALTPDAPRIDGIVEEVFPAEAATDLGVFFDARGDDERMTANMRAMTASTARFLDDGTVDAVPTGRYVVGVRAAGV
;
A
#
# COMPACT_ATOMS: atom_id res chain seq x y z
N MET A 1 17.37 10.43 5.02
CA MET A 1 16.29 10.44 4.02
C MET A 1 15.05 9.91 4.69
N ASP A 2 13.93 10.60 4.53
CA ASP A 2 12.64 10.23 5.07
C ASP A 2 11.83 9.43 4.04
N MET A 3 10.77 8.75 4.49
CA MET A 3 9.83 8.07 3.61
C MET A 3 8.54 8.90 3.50
N LEU A 4 8.15 9.22 2.27
CA LEU A 4 6.85 9.81 1.95
C LEU A 4 5.96 8.72 1.33
N LEU A 5 4.72 8.64 1.80
CA LEU A 5 3.66 7.88 1.17
C LEU A 5 2.47 8.81 0.93
N ALA A 6 2.04 8.91 -0.32
CA ALA A 6 0.88 9.69 -0.74
C ALA A 6 -0.17 8.75 -1.34
N VAL A 7 -1.43 9.03 -1.06
CA VAL A 7 -2.59 8.40 -1.68
C VAL A 7 -3.29 9.46 -2.51
N VAL A 8 -3.51 9.15 -3.78
CA VAL A 8 -4.42 9.90 -4.65
C VAL A 8 -5.77 9.21 -4.57
N TRP A 9 -6.81 9.96 -4.23
CA TRP A 9 -8.17 9.46 -4.10
C TRP A 9 -8.93 9.64 -5.42
N ALA A 10 -9.81 8.69 -5.73
CA ALA A 10 -10.72 8.81 -6.86
C ALA A 10 -11.83 9.84 -6.56
N GLN A 11 -12.14 10.71 -7.53
CA GLN A 11 -13.22 11.70 -7.39
C GLN A 11 -14.59 11.13 -7.75
N ASP A 12 -14.65 10.25 -8.75
CA ASP A 12 -15.90 9.76 -9.34
C ASP A 12 -15.90 8.23 -9.47
N GLY A 13 -16.74 7.57 -8.68
CA GLY A 13 -17.07 6.15 -8.87
C GLY A 13 -15.94 5.16 -8.56
N PRO A 14 -16.15 3.87 -8.89
CA PRO A 14 -15.15 2.83 -8.72
C PRO A 14 -13.94 3.05 -9.65
N VAL A 15 -12.76 2.60 -9.23
CA VAL A 15 -11.54 2.67 -10.03
C VAL A 15 -11.45 1.43 -10.92
N GLU A 16 -11.60 1.65 -12.22
CA GLU A 16 -11.61 0.58 -13.21
C GLU A 16 -10.20 0.10 -13.57
N PRO A 17 -9.92 -1.23 -13.50
CA PRO A 17 -8.62 -1.80 -13.84
C PRO A 17 -8.09 -1.44 -15.24
N ALA A 18 -8.98 -1.35 -16.23
CA ALA A 18 -8.62 -1.12 -17.64
C ALA A 18 -7.95 0.25 -17.89
N GLY A 19 -8.08 1.20 -16.96
CA GLY A 19 -7.45 2.52 -17.04
C GLY A 19 -6.03 2.56 -16.45
N ALA A 20 -5.53 1.46 -15.91
CA ALA A 20 -4.30 1.46 -15.10
C ALA A 20 -3.06 1.91 -15.89
N GLN A 21 -2.91 1.48 -17.14
CA GLN A 21 -1.76 1.89 -17.96
C GLN A 21 -1.75 3.40 -18.22
N GLU A 22 -2.89 3.97 -18.59
CA GLU A 22 -3.02 5.41 -18.83
C GLU A 22 -2.79 6.20 -17.54
N LEU A 23 -3.39 5.76 -16.43
CA LEU A 23 -3.21 6.36 -15.11
C LEU A 23 -1.74 6.37 -14.69
N ARG A 24 -1.00 5.25 -14.85
CA ARG A 24 0.43 5.21 -14.56
C ARG A 24 1.24 6.18 -15.42
N GLY A 25 0.88 6.33 -16.70
CA GLY A 25 1.50 7.31 -17.59
C GLY A 25 1.32 8.74 -17.06
N ARG A 26 0.09 9.10 -16.69
CA ARG A 26 -0.24 10.40 -16.09
C ARG A 26 0.47 10.63 -14.75
N ILE A 27 0.54 9.61 -13.90
CA ILE A 27 1.29 9.68 -12.63
C ILE A 27 2.77 9.91 -12.92
N ALA A 28 3.39 9.11 -13.79
CA ALA A 28 4.80 9.23 -14.13
C ALA A 28 5.14 10.62 -14.68
N GLU A 29 4.33 11.15 -15.60
CA GLU A 29 4.47 12.51 -16.13
C GLU A 29 4.38 13.56 -15.01
N ALA A 30 3.37 13.47 -14.14
CA ALA A 30 3.16 14.41 -13.05
C ALA A 30 4.31 14.42 -12.02
N VAL A 31 4.84 13.25 -11.66
CA VAL A 31 5.82 13.14 -10.56
C VAL A 31 7.27 13.25 -11.00
N THR A 32 7.61 13.02 -12.29
CA THR A 32 9.01 12.96 -12.74
C THR A 32 9.80 14.23 -12.44
N GLY A 33 9.26 15.40 -12.80
CA GLY A 33 9.93 16.69 -12.56
C GLY A 33 10.12 16.98 -11.06
N PRO A 34 9.03 16.98 -10.25
CA PRO A 34 9.13 17.22 -8.81
C PRO A 34 10.04 16.23 -8.07
N LEU A 35 10.02 14.94 -8.45
CA LEU A 35 10.90 13.95 -7.82
C LEU A 35 12.37 14.13 -8.23
N ALA A 36 12.65 14.44 -9.50
CA ALA A 36 14.01 14.73 -9.93
C ALA A 36 14.59 15.96 -9.21
N ALA A 37 13.78 16.99 -8.99
CA ALA A 37 14.18 18.18 -8.22
C ALA A 37 14.52 17.87 -6.75
N LEU A 38 13.96 16.79 -6.19
CA LEU A 38 14.27 16.28 -4.85
C LEU A 38 15.46 15.31 -4.83
N GLY A 39 16.08 15.03 -5.99
CA GLY A 39 17.17 14.04 -6.10
C GLY A 39 16.69 12.60 -5.89
N VAL A 40 15.43 12.32 -6.25
CA VAL A 40 14.85 10.99 -6.18
C VAL A 40 15.02 10.30 -7.53
N ASP A 41 15.56 9.09 -7.52
CA ASP A 41 15.79 8.28 -8.72
C ASP A 41 14.71 7.23 -8.98
N GLU A 42 13.86 6.95 -7.98
CA GLU A 42 12.86 5.88 -8.04
C GLU A 42 11.62 6.20 -7.20
N VAL A 43 10.46 5.81 -7.73
CA VAL A 43 9.19 5.87 -7.02
C VAL A 43 8.44 4.55 -7.18
N VAL A 44 7.79 4.10 -6.11
CA VAL A 44 6.86 2.97 -6.16
C VAL A 44 5.45 3.51 -6.32
N VAL A 45 4.72 2.94 -7.27
CA VAL A 45 3.35 3.30 -7.59
C VAL A 45 2.49 2.03 -7.53
N ASN A 46 1.44 2.05 -6.71
CA ASN A 46 0.45 1.01 -6.62
C ASN A 46 -0.85 1.52 -7.25
N VAL A 47 -1.35 0.81 -8.25
CA VAL A 47 -2.63 1.11 -8.92
C VAL A 47 -3.41 -0.18 -9.11
N ARG A 48 -4.73 -0.10 -9.20
CA ARG A 48 -5.55 -1.26 -9.54
C ARG A 48 -5.42 -1.54 -11.04
N ASP A 49 -4.76 -2.63 -11.41
CA ASP A 49 -4.58 -3.07 -12.80
C ASP A 49 -5.39 -4.34 -13.11
N GLU A 50 -5.34 -4.77 -14.37
CA GLU A 50 -6.13 -5.90 -14.86
C GLU A 50 -5.78 -7.23 -14.18
N GLN A 51 -4.57 -7.40 -13.65
CA GLN A 51 -4.16 -8.66 -13.02
C GLN A 51 -4.81 -8.86 -11.64
N VAL A 52 -5.24 -7.76 -11.02
CA VAL A 52 -5.94 -7.78 -9.72
C VAL A 52 -7.45 -7.55 -9.86
N ALA A 53 -7.96 -7.55 -11.10
CA ALA A 53 -9.38 -7.45 -11.37
C ALA A 53 -10.12 -8.65 -10.75
N GLY A 54 -11.23 -8.38 -10.06
CA GLY A 54 -12.02 -9.41 -9.37
C GLY A 54 -11.39 -9.93 -8.08
N ALA A 55 -10.41 -9.22 -7.52
CA ALA A 55 -9.85 -9.54 -6.21
C ALA A 55 -10.94 -9.72 -5.14
N MET A 56 -10.93 -10.85 -4.44
CA MET A 56 -11.96 -11.19 -3.45
C MET A 56 -11.76 -10.48 -2.11
N ILE A 57 -10.50 -10.17 -1.75
CA ILE A 57 -10.19 -9.36 -0.58
C ILE A 57 -10.01 -7.92 -1.05
N ASP A 58 -11.11 -7.17 -0.96
CA ASP A 58 -11.20 -5.76 -1.35
C ASP A 58 -12.08 -5.04 -0.32
N VAL A 59 -11.46 -4.59 0.77
CA VAL A 59 -12.16 -4.01 1.92
C VAL A 59 -11.89 -2.51 1.93
N ARG A 60 -12.96 -1.72 1.92
CA ARG A 60 -12.88 -0.26 1.95
C ARG A 60 -13.59 0.28 3.18
N VAL A 61 -12.82 0.97 4.02
CA VAL A 61 -13.25 1.73 5.20
C VAL A 61 -13.05 3.23 4.95
N THR A 62 -12.06 3.63 4.14
CA THR A 62 -11.91 5.03 3.71
C THR A 62 -13.13 5.49 2.90
N GLU A 63 -13.47 6.77 3.05
CA GLU A 63 -14.61 7.37 2.35
C GLU A 63 -14.43 7.33 0.83
N LEU A 64 -13.24 7.68 0.35
CA LEU A 64 -12.91 7.68 -1.06
C LEU A 64 -12.13 6.42 -1.45
N PRO A 65 -12.37 5.88 -2.67
CA PRO A 65 -11.51 4.84 -3.24
C PRO A 65 -10.09 5.34 -3.46
N VAL A 66 -9.11 4.44 -3.32
CA VAL A 66 -7.73 4.70 -3.73
C VAL A 66 -7.64 4.66 -5.25
N LEU A 67 -7.23 5.77 -5.85
CA LEU A 67 -6.85 5.82 -7.27
C LEU A 67 -5.42 5.32 -7.46
N ALA A 68 -4.49 5.78 -6.62
CA ALA A 68 -3.10 5.34 -6.61
C ALA A 68 -2.46 5.54 -5.22
N VAL A 69 -1.48 4.70 -4.90
CA VAL A 69 -0.55 4.94 -3.78
C VAL A 69 0.84 5.19 -4.36
N VAL A 70 1.50 6.24 -3.91
CA VAL A 70 2.82 6.68 -4.37
C VAL A 70 3.76 6.73 -3.18
N ARG A 71 4.87 5.99 -3.23
CA ARG A 71 5.87 5.92 -2.15
C ARG A 71 7.25 6.23 -2.68
N THR A 72 7.98 7.12 -2.01
CA THR A 72 9.38 7.41 -2.35
C THR A 72 10.21 7.95 -1.19
N ARG A 73 11.53 7.70 -1.22
CA ARG A 73 12.49 8.21 -0.25
C ARG A 73 12.86 9.62 -0.65
N VAL A 74 12.58 10.58 0.22
CA VAL A 74 12.86 12.00 -0.02
C VAL A 74 13.90 12.50 0.98
N PRO A 75 14.65 13.57 0.67
CA PRO A 75 15.55 14.17 1.64
C PRO A 75 14.84 14.62 2.92
N VAL A 76 13.64 15.21 2.78
CA VAL A 76 12.80 15.73 3.87
C VAL A 76 11.32 15.46 3.55
N ALA A 77 10.62 14.71 4.41
CA ALA A 77 9.18 14.45 4.22
C ALA A 77 8.33 15.52 4.93
N SER A 78 8.15 16.68 4.32
CA SER A 78 7.29 17.76 4.85
C SER A 78 6.39 18.36 3.76
N ALA A 79 5.28 18.99 4.18
CA ALA A 79 4.35 19.63 3.26
C ALA A 79 5.05 20.65 2.34
N THR A 80 5.93 21.48 2.92
CA THR A 80 6.67 22.51 2.19
C THR A 80 7.75 21.91 1.28
N ALA A 81 8.52 20.94 1.77
CA ALA A 81 9.58 20.32 0.98
C ALA A 81 9.03 19.52 -0.21
N CYS A 82 7.85 18.91 -0.05
CA CYS A 82 7.21 18.09 -1.07
C CYS A 82 6.07 18.83 -1.80
N ALA A 83 5.98 20.16 -1.69
CA ALA A 83 4.83 20.93 -2.17
C ALA A 83 4.55 20.73 -3.67
N GLU A 84 5.59 20.76 -4.51
CA GLU A 84 5.44 20.56 -5.97
C GLU A 84 4.97 19.13 -6.31
N LEU A 85 5.50 18.12 -5.61
CA LEU A 85 5.06 16.73 -5.78
C LEU A 85 3.60 16.55 -5.38
N LEU A 86 3.22 17.07 -4.20
CA LEU A 86 1.84 16.97 -3.70
C LEU A 86 0.86 17.75 -4.57
N ALA A 87 1.26 18.91 -5.11
CA ALA A 87 0.46 19.68 -6.06
C ALA A 87 0.28 18.93 -7.39
N ALA A 88 1.35 18.32 -7.91
CA ALA A 88 1.29 17.54 -9.14
C ALA A 88 0.39 16.30 -9.00
N LEU A 89 0.48 15.58 -7.89
CA LEU A 89 -0.45 14.49 -7.57
C LEU A 89 -1.89 15.01 -7.40
N GLY A 90 -2.05 16.20 -6.80
CA GLY A 90 -3.34 16.88 -6.61
C GLY A 90 -4.08 17.20 -7.90
N ALA A 91 -3.36 17.32 -9.03
CA ALA A 91 -3.95 17.50 -10.35
C ALA A 91 -4.64 16.22 -10.88
N LEU A 92 -4.38 15.06 -10.27
CA LEU A 92 -4.99 13.78 -10.64
C LEU A 92 -6.22 13.43 -9.79
N GLY A 93 -6.32 13.99 -8.58
CA GLY A 93 -7.40 13.79 -7.62
C GLY A 93 -7.02 14.33 -6.23
N PRO A 94 -7.94 14.32 -5.24
CA PRO A 94 -7.61 14.68 -3.86
C PRO A 94 -6.44 13.87 -3.35
N VAL A 95 -5.54 14.49 -2.58
CA VAL A 95 -4.32 13.82 -2.07
C VAL A 95 -4.29 13.83 -0.57
N SER A 96 -3.97 12.68 0.01
CA SER A 96 -3.52 12.59 1.40
C SER A 96 -2.10 12.03 1.45
N ALA A 97 -1.23 12.64 2.24
CA ALA A 97 0.15 12.17 2.36
C ALA A 97 0.61 12.11 3.81
N TRP A 98 1.56 11.20 4.07
CA TRP A 98 2.14 10.96 5.37
C TRP A 98 3.65 10.82 5.27
N SER A 99 4.33 11.29 6.31
CA SER A 99 5.68 10.81 6.62
C SER A 99 5.54 9.50 7.38
N VAL A 100 6.27 8.48 6.93
CA VAL A 100 6.19 7.12 7.47
C VAL A 100 7.57 6.55 7.76
N THR A 101 7.64 5.46 8.53
CA THR A 101 8.82 4.57 8.55
C THR A 101 8.73 3.55 7.41
N ALA A 102 9.78 2.76 7.19
CA ALA A 102 9.72 1.61 6.31
C ALA A 102 10.57 0.48 6.91
N SER A 103 9.92 -0.65 7.21
CA SER A 103 10.56 -1.90 7.61
C SER A 103 10.13 -3.00 6.65
N GLU A 104 11.06 -3.80 6.16
CA GLU A 104 10.79 -4.84 5.16
C GLU A 104 11.10 -6.24 5.74
N PRO A 105 10.24 -6.81 6.61
CA PRO A 105 10.39 -8.17 7.12
C PRO A 105 10.58 -9.23 6.02
N LEU A 106 9.91 -9.03 4.87
CA LEU A 106 10.08 -9.85 3.68
C LEU A 106 10.20 -8.90 2.48
N PRO A 107 11.36 -8.84 1.80
CA PRO A 107 11.64 -7.80 0.81
C PRO A 107 10.77 -7.93 -0.44
N ALA A 108 10.44 -6.78 -1.03
CA ALA A 108 9.64 -6.74 -2.26
C ALA A 108 10.38 -7.35 -3.46
N PRO A 109 9.67 -8.01 -4.39
CA PRO A 109 10.28 -8.54 -5.60
C PRO A 109 10.83 -7.40 -6.48
N ALA A 110 11.90 -7.71 -7.22
CA ALA A 110 12.42 -6.82 -8.23
C ALA A 110 11.38 -6.59 -9.35
N PRO A 111 11.34 -5.39 -9.96
CA PRO A 111 10.43 -5.13 -11.07
C PRO A 111 10.85 -5.90 -12.32
N GLY A 112 9.87 -6.26 -13.15
CA GLY A 112 10.08 -6.70 -14.52
C GLY A 112 10.49 -5.56 -15.46
N PRO A 113 10.68 -5.86 -16.76
CA PRO A 113 11.16 -4.89 -17.74
C PRO A 113 10.27 -3.65 -17.92
N ASP A 114 8.97 -3.77 -17.65
CA ASP A 114 7.97 -2.70 -17.71
C ASP A 114 7.77 -1.96 -16.37
N GLY A 115 8.61 -2.26 -15.38
CA GLY A 115 8.52 -1.74 -14.02
C GLY A 115 7.54 -2.49 -13.12
N ARG A 116 6.71 -3.40 -13.66
CA ARG A 116 5.72 -4.12 -12.87
C ARG A 116 6.35 -5.24 -12.06
N CYS A 117 6.00 -5.32 -10.79
CA CYS A 117 6.43 -6.40 -9.90
C CYS A 117 5.51 -7.62 -10.05
N ALA A 118 6.04 -8.82 -9.79
CA ALA A 118 5.23 -10.04 -9.84
C ALA A 118 4.22 -10.09 -8.68
N GLY A 119 3.03 -10.64 -8.95
CA GLY A 119 1.99 -10.86 -7.96
C GLY A 119 0.98 -9.73 -7.82
N MET A 120 0.13 -9.88 -6.81
CA MET A 120 -0.84 -8.88 -6.34
C MET A 120 -0.29 -8.21 -5.09
N ALA A 121 -0.23 -6.89 -5.05
CA ALA A 121 0.07 -6.13 -3.84
C ALA A 121 -1.24 -5.67 -3.18
N ASN A 122 -1.40 -5.93 -1.88
CA ASN A 122 -2.49 -5.40 -1.08
C ASN A 122 -1.97 -4.27 -0.20
N ILE A 123 -2.64 -3.11 -0.25
CA ILE A 123 -2.35 -1.99 0.65
C ILE A 123 -3.36 -2.02 1.78
N ALA A 124 -2.87 -2.32 2.99
CA ALA A 124 -3.69 -2.34 4.19
C ALA A 124 -3.52 -1.05 5.00
N PHE A 125 -4.59 -0.25 5.15
CA PHE A 125 -4.57 0.94 6.00
C PHE A 125 -5.09 0.60 7.40
N LEU A 126 -4.23 0.73 8.39
CA LEU A 126 -4.51 0.35 9.78
C LEU A 126 -4.87 1.57 10.62
N ARG A 127 -5.93 1.42 11.42
CA ARG A 127 -6.34 2.41 12.43
C ARG A 127 -6.20 1.80 13.80
N ARG A 128 -5.35 2.39 14.63
CA ARG A 128 -5.15 1.93 16.00
C ARG A 128 -6.43 2.16 16.81
N PRO A 129 -6.98 1.14 17.47
CA PRO A 129 -8.09 1.26 18.40
C PRO A 129 -7.79 2.18 19.58
N GLY A 130 -8.83 2.82 20.13
CA GLY A 130 -8.71 3.59 21.37
C GLY A 130 -8.34 2.75 22.59
N ARG A 131 -8.63 1.43 22.55
CA ARG A 131 -8.47 0.48 23.67
C ARG A 131 -7.02 0.03 23.93
N ILE A 132 -6.09 0.28 23.01
CA ILE A 132 -4.69 -0.20 23.08
C ILE A 132 -3.73 0.98 22.94
N GLY A 133 -2.72 1.06 23.82
CA GLY A 133 -1.69 2.10 23.77
C GLY A 133 -0.84 2.01 22.49
N ARG A 134 -0.21 3.11 22.05
CA ARG A 134 0.59 3.10 20.81
C ARG A 134 1.76 2.11 20.86
N GLU A 135 2.52 2.10 21.95
CA GLU A 135 3.68 1.21 22.07
C GLU A 135 3.28 -0.27 22.05
N GLU A 136 2.22 -0.62 22.79
CA GLU A 136 1.67 -1.98 22.79
C GLU A 136 1.12 -2.35 21.41
N TRP A 137 0.42 -1.43 20.74
CA TRP A 137 -0.09 -1.63 19.39
C TRP A 137 1.03 -1.92 18.38
N LEU A 138 2.13 -1.15 18.43
CA LEU A 138 3.30 -1.37 17.58
C LEU A 138 3.95 -2.73 17.87
N ARG A 139 4.10 -3.11 19.14
CA ARG A 139 4.66 -4.42 19.51
C ARG A 139 3.78 -5.56 18.99
N VAL A 140 2.47 -5.51 19.22
CA VAL A 140 1.54 -6.56 18.76
C VAL A 140 1.50 -6.63 17.23
N TRP A 141 1.46 -5.50 16.53
CA TRP A 141 1.44 -5.48 15.07
C TRP A 141 2.79 -5.88 14.45
N LEU A 142 3.84 -5.11 14.76
CA LEU A 142 5.14 -5.22 14.06
C LEU A 142 5.90 -6.49 14.44
N GLU A 143 5.80 -6.96 15.69
CA GLU A 143 6.62 -8.07 16.18
C GLU A 143 5.84 -9.39 16.24
N GLU A 144 4.57 -9.36 16.64
CA GLU A 144 3.79 -10.59 16.84
C GLU A 144 2.93 -10.97 15.63
N HIS A 145 2.10 -10.04 15.16
CA HIS A 145 1.15 -10.29 14.08
C HIS A 145 1.84 -10.58 12.75
N THR A 146 2.97 -9.92 12.48
CA THR A 146 3.69 -10.05 11.20
C THR A 146 4.03 -11.48 10.86
N ARG A 147 4.48 -12.26 11.85
CA ARG A 147 4.73 -13.69 11.64
C ARG A 147 3.44 -14.45 11.33
N VAL A 148 2.35 -14.16 12.04
CA VAL A 148 1.05 -14.80 11.78
C VAL A 148 0.58 -14.48 10.36
N ALA A 149 0.71 -13.24 9.89
CA ALA A 149 0.34 -12.86 8.54
C ALA A 149 1.14 -13.65 7.49
N ILE A 150 2.47 -13.70 7.64
CA ILE A 150 3.34 -14.45 6.73
C ILE A 150 3.07 -15.96 6.78
N ASP A 151 2.83 -16.54 7.96
CA ASP A 151 2.67 -18.00 8.13
C ASP A 151 1.28 -18.50 7.70
N THR A 152 0.25 -17.62 7.66
CA THR A 152 -1.14 -18.00 7.38
C THR A 152 -1.66 -17.56 6.02
N GLN A 153 -0.86 -16.80 5.28
CA GLN A 153 -1.17 -16.34 3.94
C GLN A 153 -0.01 -16.67 3.02
N SER A 154 -0.24 -16.75 1.71
CA SER A 154 0.82 -16.99 0.73
C SER A 154 1.66 -15.72 0.48
N THR A 155 2.12 -15.06 1.54
CA THR A 155 2.79 -13.76 1.48
C THR A 155 4.22 -13.91 0.96
N THR A 156 4.53 -13.24 -0.15
CA THR A 156 5.85 -13.25 -0.80
C THR A 156 6.66 -11.97 -0.56
N SER A 157 6.03 -10.90 -0.09
CA SER A 157 6.67 -9.68 0.43
C SER A 157 5.78 -9.04 1.50
N TYR A 158 6.40 -8.39 2.47
CA TYR A 158 5.72 -7.72 3.57
C TYR A 158 6.52 -6.48 3.99
N THR A 159 5.96 -5.30 3.75
CA THR A 159 6.55 -4.01 4.15
C THR A 159 5.62 -3.29 5.11
N GLN A 160 6.17 -2.85 6.25
CA GLN A 160 5.47 -2.11 7.29
C GLN A 160 5.85 -0.64 7.24
N HIS A 161 4.84 0.22 7.29
CA HIS A 161 4.99 1.66 7.36
C HIS A 161 4.26 2.19 8.59
N VAL A 162 4.99 2.57 9.64
CA VAL A 162 4.40 3.26 10.78
C VAL A 162 4.18 4.72 10.39
N VAL A 163 2.95 5.22 10.51
CA VAL A 163 2.69 6.64 10.27
C VAL A 163 3.29 7.47 11.40
N VAL A 164 4.14 8.43 11.01
CA VAL A 164 4.75 9.41 11.92
C VAL A 164 3.83 10.62 12.04
N ARG A 165 3.39 11.19 10.91
CA ARG A 165 2.45 12.32 10.85
C ARG A 165 1.88 12.52 9.44
N ALA A 166 0.70 13.14 9.37
CA ALA A 166 0.15 13.64 8.11
C ALA A 166 0.96 14.84 7.57
N LEU A 167 0.99 14.98 6.24
CA LEU A 167 1.65 16.05 5.50
C LEU A 167 0.65 16.97 4.78
N THR A 168 -0.57 16.49 4.54
CA THR A 168 -1.66 17.26 3.92
C THR A 168 -2.74 17.56 4.94
N PRO A 169 -3.49 18.67 4.78
CA PRO A 169 -4.71 18.89 5.55
C PRO A 169 -5.70 17.75 5.29
N ASP A 170 -6.56 17.48 6.28
CA ASP A 170 -7.68 16.54 6.18
C ASP A 170 -7.32 15.08 5.82
N ALA A 171 -6.02 14.72 5.90
CA ALA A 171 -5.60 13.33 5.71
C ALA A 171 -6.34 12.42 6.70
N PRO A 172 -6.96 11.31 6.23
CA PRO A 172 -7.69 10.43 7.13
C PRO A 172 -6.76 9.87 8.18
N ARG A 173 -7.30 9.60 9.37
CA ARG A 173 -6.54 8.95 10.43
C ARG A 173 -6.13 7.57 9.96
N ILE A 174 -4.82 7.37 9.80
CA ILE A 174 -4.14 6.11 9.53
C ILE A 174 -2.92 6.08 10.47
N ASP A 175 -2.78 5.01 11.23
CA ASP A 175 -1.68 4.84 12.20
C ASP A 175 -0.57 3.94 11.63
N GLY A 176 -0.89 3.08 10.67
CA GLY A 176 0.06 2.21 9.98
C GLY A 176 -0.44 1.78 8.60
N ILE A 177 0.49 1.42 7.73
CA ILE A 177 0.22 0.94 6.37
C ILE A 177 1.05 -0.32 6.15
N VAL A 178 0.44 -1.38 5.61
CA VAL A 178 1.16 -2.57 5.16
C VAL A 178 1.08 -2.64 3.64
N GLU A 179 2.20 -2.92 2.99
CA GLU A 179 2.23 -3.42 1.61
C GLU A 179 2.59 -4.90 1.66
N GLU A 180 1.62 -5.75 1.32
CA GLU A 180 1.79 -7.21 1.26
C GLU A 180 1.71 -7.66 -0.18
N VAL A 181 2.56 -8.59 -0.60
CA VAL A 181 2.50 -9.17 -1.95
C VAL A 181 2.16 -10.64 -1.87
N PHE A 182 1.29 -11.10 -2.75
CA PHE A 182 0.84 -12.48 -2.89
C PHE A 182 1.03 -12.95 -4.34
N PRO A 183 1.03 -14.26 -4.63
CA PRO A 183 0.83 -14.78 -5.98
C PRO A 183 -0.40 -14.14 -6.64
N ALA A 184 -0.36 -13.96 -7.97
CA ALA A 184 -1.45 -13.28 -8.68
C ALA A 184 -2.78 -14.04 -8.55
N GLU A 185 -2.72 -15.37 -8.46
CA GLU A 185 -3.86 -16.25 -8.25
C GLU A 185 -4.59 -15.99 -6.93
N ALA A 186 -3.90 -15.43 -5.92
CA ALA A 186 -4.50 -15.09 -4.63
C ALA A 186 -5.59 -14.01 -4.75
N ALA A 187 -5.62 -13.25 -5.85
CA ALA A 187 -6.70 -12.31 -6.13
C ALA A 187 -8.05 -13.05 -6.23
N THR A 188 -8.11 -14.19 -6.90
CA THR A 188 -9.36 -14.91 -7.24
C THR A 188 -9.44 -16.32 -6.64
N ASP A 189 -8.46 -16.72 -5.82
CA ASP A 189 -8.44 -17.99 -5.09
C ASP A 189 -8.08 -17.78 -3.60
N LEU A 190 -9.06 -17.90 -2.70
CA LEU A 190 -8.85 -17.75 -1.26
C LEU A 190 -8.01 -18.88 -0.68
N GLY A 191 -8.03 -20.06 -1.31
CA GLY A 191 -7.15 -21.16 -0.95
C GLY A 191 -5.70 -20.79 -1.22
N VAL A 192 -5.39 -20.08 -2.32
CA VAL A 192 -4.04 -19.50 -2.49
C VAL A 192 -3.78 -18.42 -1.46
N PHE A 193 -4.69 -17.45 -1.32
CA PHE A 193 -4.49 -16.31 -0.42
C PHE A 193 -4.15 -16.74 1.02
N PHE A 194 -4.86 -17.74 1.56
CA PHE A 194 -4.61 -18.30 2.89
C PHE A 194 -3.62 -19.49 2.89
N ASP A 195 -2.77 -19.64 1.89
CA ASP A 195 -1.78 -20.73 1.76
C ASP A 195 -2.34 -22.14 2.06
N ALA A 196 -3.51 -22.44 1.50
CA ALA A 196 -4.31 -23.62 1.80
C ALA A 196 -5.05 -24.18 0.57
N ARG A 197 -4.51 -23.98 -0.64
CA ARG A 197 -5.15 -24.43 -1.89
C ARG A 197 -5.41 -25.95 -1.84
N GLY A 198 -6.69 -26.31 -1.88
CA GLY A 198 -7.14 -27.72 -1.84
C GLY A 198 -7.17 -28.35 -0.45
N ASP A 199 -7.01 -27.56 0.62
CA ASP A 199 -7.01 -28.02 2.01
C ASP A 199 -7.93 -27.15 2.88
N ASP A 200 -9.19 -27.54 3.00
CA ASP A 200 -10.24 -26.80 3.73
C ASP A 200 -9.97 -26.71 5.24
N GLU A 201 -9.32 -27.74 5.82
CA GLU A 201 -8.96 -27.74 7.24
C GLU A 201 -7.87 -26.70 7.51
N ARG A 202 -6.83 -26.68 6.67
CA ARG A 202 -5.77 -25.67 6.74
C ARG A 202 -6.32 -24.28 6.48
N MET A 203 -7.22 -24.11 5.51
CA MET A 203 -7.84 -22.81 5.21
C MET A 203 -8.60 -22.29 6.44
N THR A 204 -9.42 -23.15 7.07
CA THR A 204 -10.15 -22.80 8.28
C THR A 204 -9.21 -22.42 9.43
N ALA A 205 -8.13 -23.18 9.62
CA ALA A 205 -7.13 -22.91 10.65
C ALA A 205 -6.41 -21.57 10.42
N ASN A 206 -5.99 -21.29 9.19
CA ASN A 206 -5.28 -20.06 8.81
C ASN A 206 -6.17 -18.83 8.96
N MET A 207 -7.42 -18.88 8.48
CA MET A 207 -8.40 -17.81 8.68
C MET A 207 -8.62 -17.54 10.18
N ARG A 208 -8.79 -18.60 10.98
CA ARG A 208 -8.99 -18.46 12.44
C ARG A 208 -7.79 -17.81 13.12
N ALA A 209 -6.57 -18.21 12.77
CA ALA A 209 -5.34 -17.65 13.32
C ALA A 209 -5.18 -16.16 12.93
N MET A 210 -5.43 -15.83 11.66
CA MET A 210 -5.43 -14.47 11.14
C MET A 210 -6.42 -13.58 11.90
N THR A 211 -7.70 -13.99 11.97
CA THR A 211 -8.75 -13.24 12.69
C THR A 211 -8.44 -13.08 14.17
N ALA A 212 -7.95 -14.14 14.83
CA ALA A 212 -7.57 -14.06 16.24
C ALA A 212 -6.41 -13.09 16.45
N SER A 213 -5.44 -13.06 15.53
CA SER A 213 -4.29 -12.15 15.62
C SER A 213 -4.68 -10.70 15.35
N THR A 214 -5.49 -10.41 14.33
CA THR A 214 -5.91 -9.04 14.00
C THR A 214 -6.78 -8.43 15.11
N ALA A 215 -7.66 -9.22 15.73
CA ALA A 215 -8.50 -8.79 16.85
C ALA A 215 -7.70 -8.30 18.08
N ARG A 216 -6.40 -8.62 18.18
CA ARG A 216 -5.54 -8.14 19.27
C ARG A 216 -5.15 -6.67 19.11
N PHE A 217 -5.09 -6.15 17.88
CA PHE A 217 -4.58 -4.79 17.61
C PHE A 217 -5.46 -3.95 16.69
N LEU A 218 -6.54 -4.49 16.15
CA LEU A 218 -7.53 -3.78 15.33
C LEU A 218 -8.94 -3.93 15.91
N ASP A 219 -9.80 -2.94 15.68
CA ASP A 219 -11.25 -3.09 15.84
C ASP A 219 -11.83 -3.66 14.54
N ASP A 220 -12.95 -4.37 14.62
CA ASP A 220 -13.62 -4.85 13.41
C ASP A 220 -14.04 -3.70 12.50
N GLY A 221 -13.91 -3.88 11.18
CA GLY A 221 -14.23 -2.85 10.19
C GLY A 221 -13.33 -1.60 10.21
N THR A 222 -12.12 -1.67 10.78
CA THR A 222 -11.20 -0.51 10.86
C THR A 222 -9.97 -0.59 9.96
N VAL A 223 -9.86 -1.66 9.17
CA VAL A 223 -8.78 -1.92 8.22
C VAL A 223 -9.30 -1.92 6.79
N ASP A 224 -8.63 -1.15 5.93
CA ASP A 224 -8.77 -1.27 4.49
C ASP A 224 -7.87 -2.41 3.98
N ALA A 225 -8.25 -3.03 2.86
CA ALA A 225 -7.43 -3.96 2.10
C ALA A 225 -7.66 -3.65 0.62
N VAL A 226 -6.72 -2.93 0.01
CA VAL A 226 -6.84 -2.45 -1.38
C VAL A 226 -5.91 -3.24 -2.30
N PRO A 227 -6.45 -4.11 -3.17
CA PRO A 227 -5.66 -4.87 -4.14
C PRO A 227 -5.17 -3.96 -5.29
N THR A 228 -3.89 -4.11 -5.63
CA THR A 228 -3.15 -3.29 -6.59
C THR A 228 -2.07 -4.11 -7.30
N GLY A 229 -1.70 -3.69 -8.51
CA GLY A 229 -0.37 -3.99 -9.04
C GLY A 229 0.66 -3.05 -8.43
N ARG A 230 1.87 -3.56 -8.20
CA ARG A 230 3.02 -2.77 -7.71
C ARG A 230 3.96 -2.45 -8.86
N TYR A 231 4.30 -1.19 -9.04
CA TYR A 231 5.21 -0.72 -10.09
C TYR A 231 6.36 0.07 -9.48
N VAL A 232 7.56 -0.21 -9.97
CA VAL A 232 8.75 0.58 -9.72
C VAL A 232 9.02 1.43 -10.95
N VAL A 233 9.02 2.75 -10.78
CA VAL A 233 9.18 3.71 -11.86
C VAL A 233 10.47 4.48 -11.63
N GLY A 234 11.39 4.40 -12.59
CA GLY A 234 12.61 5.21 -12.58
C GLY A 234 12.30 6.67 -12.86
N VAL A 235 12.83 7.56 -12.03
CA VAL A 235 12.75 9.00 -12.21
C VAL A 235 14.00 9.41 -12.99
N ARG A 236 13.84 9.66 -14.29
CA ARG A 236 14.90 10.21 -15.12
C ARG A 236 14.43 11.56 -15.62
N ALA A 237 15.15 12.62 -15.26
CA ALA A 237 14.96 13.90 -15.93
C ALA A 237 15.25 13.72 -17.43
N ALA A 238 14.34 14.18 -18.30
CA ALA A 238 14.62 14.22 -19.72
C ALA A 238 15.78 15.20 -19.96
N GLY A 239 16.98 14.66 -20.24
CA GLY A 239 18.14 15.41 -20.71
C GLY A 239 19.00 16.03 -19.60
N VAL A 240 20.03 15.30 -19.20
CA VAL A 240 21.39 15.83 -19.01
C VAL A 240 22.31 15.02 -19.91
#